data_AF-A0A9P7GBB9-F1
#
_entry.id   AF-A0A9P7GBB9-F1
#
_cell.length_a   1.000
_cell.length_b   1.000
_cell.length_c   1.000
_cell.angle_alpha   90.00
_cell.angle_beta   90.00
_cell.angle_gamma   90.00
#
_symmetry.space_group_name_H-M   'P 1'
#
loop_
_entity.id
_entity.type
_entity.pdbx_description
1 polymer ?
#
loop_
_entity_poly.entity_id
_entity_poly.type
_entity_poly.pdbx_seq_one_letter_code
_entity_poly.pdbx_strand_id
1 'polypeptide(L)' 'MPSLAAVRTANAAFKPSYVPVTIFVGGTSGIGQGLAEAFARHTNGTAHIVIIGRNRAAANAILARFPKPEGA' A
#
# COMPACT_ATOMS: atom_id res chain seq x y z
N MET A 1 -12.80 6.33 20.38
CA MET A 1 -12.25 5.93 19.07
C MET A 1 -12.70 6.94 18.02
N PRO A 2 -11.86 7.34 17.06
CA PRO A 2 -12.29 8.25 15.99
C PRO A 2 -13.42 7.64 15.16
N SER A 3 -14.27 8.48 14.56
CA SER A 3 -15.30 7.99 13.63
C SER A 3 -14.67 7.46 12.34
N LEU A 4 -15.35 6.56 11.65
CA LEU A 4 -14.90 6.06 10.34
C LEU A 4 -14.69 7.20 9.34
N ALA A 5 -15.55 8.22 9.39
CA ALA A 5 -15.42 9.41 8.56
C ALA A 5 -14.11 10.15 8.84
N ALA A 6 -13.76 10.36 10.11
CA ALA A 6 -12.51 11.03 10.49
C ALA A 6 -11.27 10.27 10.01
N VAL A 7 -11.26 8.94 10.13
CA VAL A 7 -10.14 8.10 9.66
C VAL A 7 -10.01 8.15 8.13
N ARG A 8 -11.12 8.10 7.40
CA ARG A 8 -11.11 8.20 5.93
C ARG A 8 -10.57 9.55 5.46
N THR A 9 -11.00 10.64 6.10
CA THR A 9 -10.51 11.99 5.79
C THR A 9 -9.01 12.10 6.06
N ALA A 10 -8.53 11.59 7.20
CA ALA A 10 -7.10 11.61 7.53
C ALA A 10 -6.25 10.81 6.52
N ASN A 11 -6.70 9.62 6.13
CA ASN A 11 -5.99 8.79 5.14
C ASN A 11 -5.96 9.44 3.75
N ALA A 12 -7.04 10.09 3.33
CA ALA A 12 -7.10 10.80 2.04
C ALA A 12 -6.21 12.07 2.02
N ALA A 13 -5.97 12.67 3.18
CA ALA A 13 -5.08 13.81 3.33
C ALA A 13 -3.59 13.42 3.39
N PHE A 14 -3.26 12.13 3.49
CA PHE A 14 -1.87 11.67 3.54
C PHE A 14 -1.18 11.85 2.19
N LYS A 15 -0.41 12.93 2.07
CA LYS A 15 0.40 13.27 0.89
C LYS A 15 1.81 13.68 1.34
N PRO A 16 2.71 12.73 1.62
CA PRO A 16 4.07 13.04 2.03
C PRO A 16 4.83 13.76 0.90
N SER A 17 5.73 14.68 1.27
CA SER A 17 6.62 15.36 0.32
C SER A 17 7.79 14.49 -0.16
N TYR A 18 7.91 13.28 0.40
CA TYR A 18 8.94 12.29 0.09
C TYR A 18 8.29 11.01 -0.45
N VAL A 19 9.08 10.14 -1.07
CA VAL A 19 8.62 8.81 -1.49
C VAL A 19 8.69 7.87 -0.28
N PRO A 20 7.55 7.42 0.28
CA PRO A 20 7.55 6.58 1.47
C PRO A 20 8.01 5.16 1.17
N VAL A 21 8.61 4.51 2.18
CA VAL A 21 9.00 3.09 2.15
C VAL A 21 8.11 2.33 3.13
N THR A 22 7.53 1.21 2.69
CA THR A 22 6.69 0.35 3.53
C THR A 22 7.09 -1.11 3.43
N ILE A 23 6.97 -1.82 4.56
CA ILE A 23 7.31 -3.24 4.68
C ILE A 23 6.09 -3.98 5.25
N PHE A 24 5.53 -4.90 4.46
CA PHE A 24 4.40 -5.73 4.85
C PHE A 24 4.84 -7.19 5.05
N VAL A 25 5.10 -7.57 6.30
CA VAL A 25 5.37 -8.97 6.68
C VAL A 25 4.07 -9.75 6.72
N GLY A 26 4.03 -10.90 6.04
CA GLY A 26 2.78 -11.62 5.81
C GLY A 26 1.87 -10.94 4.77
N GLY A 27 2.42 -10.06 3.93
CA GLY A 27 1.67 -9.26 2.97
C GLY A 27 1.10 -10.01 1.75
N THR A 28 1.25 -11.34 1.69
CA THR A 28 0.81 -12.14 0.55
C THR A 28 -0.67 -12.55 0.60
N SER A 29 -1.38 -12.24 1.70
CA SER A 29 -2.82 -12.52 1.85
C SER A 29 -3.45 -11.69 2.98
N GLY A 30 -4.78 -11.78 3.10
CA GLY A 30 -5.53 -11.26 4.23
C GLY A 30 -5.31 -9.76 4.49
N ILE A 31 -5.13 -9.39 5.75
CA ILE A 31 -4.95 -7.99 6.16
C ILE A 31 -3.67 -7.40 5.58
N GLY A 32 -2.57 -8.16 5.55
CA GLY A 32 -1.29 -7.68 5.03
C GLY A 32 -1.37 -7.28 3.55
N GLN A 33 -2.01 -8.10 2.73
CA GLN A 33 -2.29 -7.77 1.34
C GLN A 33 -3.21 -6.54 1.23
N GLY A 34 -4.32 -6.52 1.99
CA GLY A 34 -5.27 -5.41 1.95
C GLY A 34 -4.64 -4.07 2.34
N LEU A 35 -3.73 -4.07 3.30
CA LEU A 35 -2.95 -2.89 3.68
C LEU A 35 -2.01 -2.44 2.56
N ALA A 36 -1.29 -3.36 1.92
CA ALA A 36 -0.39 -3.03 0.81
C ALA A 36 -1.16 -2.42 -0.38
N GLU A 37 -2.29 -3.02 -0.75
CA GLU A 37 -3.17 -2.51 -1.81
C GLU A 37 -3.80 -1.16 -1.45
N ALA A 38 -4.20 -0.96 -0.19
CA ALA A 38 -4.72 0.33 0.26
C ALA A 38 -3.61 1.40 0.22
N PHE A 39 -2.42 1.10 0.72
CA PHE A 39 -1.30 2.03 0.74
C PHE A 39 -0.88 2.44 -0.68
N ALA A 40 -0.78 1.48 -1.60
CA ALA A 40 -0.48 1.75 -3.02
C ALA A 40 -1.51 2.70 -3.66
N ARG A 41 -2.81 2.53 -3.34
CA ARG A 41 -3.88 3.42 -3.83
C ARG A 41 -3.80 4.83 -3.24
N HIS A 42 -3.52 4.97 -1.95
CA HIS A 42 -3.44 6.31 -1.32
C HIS A 42 -2.19 7.08 -1.75
N THR A 43 -1.14 6.37 -2.15
CA THR A 43 0.11 6.97 -2.66
C THR A 43 0.15 7.10 -4.18
N ASN A 44 -0.92 6.73 -4.90
CA ASN A 44 -0.97 6.66 -6.36
C ASN A 44 0.23 5.90 -6.98
N GLY A 45 0.74 4.88 -6.28
CA GLY A 45 1.90 4.09 -6.73
C GLY A 45 3.25 4.74 -6.45
N THR A 46 3.29 5.98 -5.99
CA THR A 46 4.51 6.71 -5.64
C THR A 46 5.01 6.31 -4.25
N ALA A 47 5.45 5.05 -4.13
CA ALA A 47 6.01 4.49 -2.90
C ALA A 47 6.94 3.30 -3.19
N HIS A 48 7.88 3.04 -2.29
CA HIS A 48 8.62 1.79 -2.24
C HIS A 48 7.87 0.79 -1.36
N ILE A 49 7.33 -0.27 -1.95
CA ILE A 49 6.54 -1.27 -1.22
C ILE A 49 7.27 -2.62 -1.24
N VAL A 50 7.57 -3.14 -0.05
CA VAL A 50 8.21 -4.44 0.16
C VAL A 50 7.20 -5.40 0.78
N ILE A 51 6.88 -6.49 0.06
CA ILE A 51 6.05 -7.58 0.56
C ILE A 51 6.94 -8.75 0.97
N ILE A 52 6.80 -9.21 2.21
CA ILE A 52 7.54 -10.37 2.74
C ILE A 52 6.54 -11.50 2.99
N GLY A 53 6.81 -12.67 2.39
CA GLY A 53 5.99 -13.87 2.59
C GLY A 53 6.60 -15.10 1.94
N ARG A 54 5.97 -16.25 2.18
CA ARG A 54 6.43 -17.57 1.68
C ARG A 54 6.09 -17.81 0.21
N ASN A 55 5.07 -17.12 -0.32
CA ASN A 55 4.60 -17.31 -1.70
C ASN A 55 4.98 -16.11 -2.58
N ARG A 56 6.08 -16.26 -3.33
CA ARG A 56 6.56 -15.23 -4.27
C ARG A 56 5.58 -14.96 -5.40
N ALA A 57 4.90 -15.98 -5.93
CA ALA A 57 3.96 -15.81 -7.03
C ALA A 57 2.77 -14.92 -6.63
N ALA A 58 2.25 -15.12 -5.41
CA ALA A 58 1.22 -14.24 -4.84
C ALA A 58 1.72 -12.81 -4.67
N ALA A 59 2.93 -12.61 -4.14
CA ALA A 59 3.53 -11.27 -4.00
C ALA A 59 3.65 -10.56 -5.37
N ASN A 60 4.15 -11.25 -6.40
CA ASN A 60 4.27 -10.69 -7.74
C ASN A 60 2.91 -10.31 -8.35
N ALA A 61 1.89 -11.16 -8.17
CA ALA A 61 0.54 -10.89 -8.63
C ALA A 61 -0.08 -9.67 -7.93
N ILE A 62 0.20 -9.48 -6.64
CA ILE A 62 -0.24 -8.31 -5.86
C ILE A 62 0.47 -7.04 -6.37
N LEU A 63 1.81 -7.06 -6.46
CA LEU A 63 2.60 -5.91 -6.92
C LEU A 63 2.22 -5.47 -8.34
N ALA A 64 1.92 -6.41 -9.24
CA ALA A 64 1.51 -6.11 -10.61
C ALA A 64 0.17 -5.36 -10.72
N ARG A 65 -0.67 -5.39 -9.67
CA ARG A 65 -1.96 -4.68 -9.61
C ARG A 65 -1.84 -3.25 -9.08
N PHE A 66 -0.68 -2.88 -8.54
CA PHE A 66 -0.51 -1.55 -7.98
C PHE A 66 -0.50 -0.48 -9.09
N PRO A 67 -1.07 0.71 -8.81
CA PRO A 67 -0.92 1.84 -9.72
C PRO A 67 0.56 2.14 -9.95
N LYS A 68 0.90 2.57 -11.17
CA LYS A 68 2.24 3.02 -11.50
C LYS A 68 2.39 4.49 -11.11
N PRO A 69 3.56 4.92 -10.61
CA PRO A 69 3.81 6.32 -10.32
C PRO A 69 3.67 7.17 -11.58
N GLU A 70 2.95 8.27 -11.48
CA GLU A 70 2.83 9.28 -12.55
C GLU A 70 4.16 10.06 -12.61
N GLY A 71 5.06 9.67 -13.51
CA GLY A 71 6.34 10.36 -13.72
C GLY A 71 7.58 9.47 -13.91
N ALA A 72 7.41 8.18 -14.20
CA ALA A 72 8.51 7.29 -14.61
C ALA A 72 8.69 7.29 -16.14
#